data_AF-A0A954GZ60-F1
#
_entry.id   AF-A0A954GZ60-F1
#
_cell.length_a   1.000
_cell.length_b   1.000
_cell.length_c   1.000
_cell.angle_alpha   90.00
_cell.angle_beta   90.00
_cell.angle_gamma   90.00
#
_symmetry.space_group_name_H-M   'P 1'
#
loop_
_entity.id
_entity.type
_entity.pdbx_description
1 polymer ?
#
loop_
_entity_poly.entity_id
_entity_poly.type
_entity_poly.pdbx_seq_one_letter_code
_entity_poly.pdbx_strand_id
1 'polypeptide(L)'
;HEVVQENGRRLKLIDEWVKRGVGIGCMHYGVEVVPDQAGQEMKRWIGGHYENMFSCNPIWEPNFSVLPDHPVTRGVQPFRISDEWYFNIRFIADLSGNEPAEVDGVKFFPLLVAVASDDVRDGPYVYPKGPYAHIEANSGRAEAMMWAVERPDGGRGFGFTGGHFHDNWSNDNFRKVVLNAMLWISGTEIPADGVESTLEPGQIDLNLDPKPKRR
;
A
#
# COMPACT_ATOMS: atom_id res chain seq x y z
N HIS A 1 15.92 1.41 -0.40
CA HIS A 1 14.88 1.87 -1.35
C HIS A 1 15.53 2.48 -2.60
N GLU A 2 15.00 2.21 -3.80
CA GLU A 2 15.48 2.81 -5.07
C GLU A 2 15.50 4.36 -5.12
N VAL A 3 14.58 5.04 -4.41
CA VAL A 3 14.44 6.51 -4.49
C VAL A 3 15.57 7.27 -3.80
N VAL A 4 16.27 6.65 -2.85
CA VAL A 4 17.35 7.30 -2.08
C VAL A 4 18.75 7.01 -2.63
N GLN A 5 18.84 6.22 -3.70
CA GLN A 5 20.11 5.89 -4.34
C GLN A 5 20.77 7.10 -5.01
N GLU A 6 22.00 6.91 -5.47
CA GLU A 6 22.80 7.92 -6.17
C GLU A 6 23.01 9.19 -5.34
N ASN A 7 23.36 9.00 -4.07
CA ASN A 7 23.63 10.08 -3.11
C ASN A 7 22.49 11.12 -3.04
N GLY A 8 21.24 10.64 -3.08
CA GLY A 8 20.03 11.48 -2.98
C GLY A 8 19.63 12.20 -4.28
N ARG A 9 20.32 11.98 -5.41
CA ARG A 9 19.94 12.57 -6.70
C ARG A 9 18.54 12.14 -7.13
N ARG A 10 18.22 10.85 -6.98
CA ARG A 10 16.90 10.30 -7.36
C ARG A 10 15.78 10.88 -6.51
N LEU A 11 16.01 11.03 -5.20
CA LEU A 11 15.04 11.59 -4.26
C LEU A 11 14.66 13.02 -4.68
N LYS A 12 15.66 13.86 -4.97
CA LYS A 12 15.45 15.24 -5.45
C LYS A 12 14.65 15.29 -6.74
N LEU A 13 15.00 14.45 -7.71
CA LEU A 13 14.32 14.37 -9.00
C LEU A 13 12.84 13.99 -8.85
N ILE A 14 12.55 12.99 -8.02
CA ILE A 14 11.17 12.55 -7.75
C ILE A 14 10.40 13.64 -6.99
N ASP A 15 11.04 14.28 -6.00
CA ASP A 15 10.40 15.37 -5.25
C ASP A 15 10.04 16.56 -6.15
N GLU A 16 10.89 16.89 -7.14
CA GLU A 16 10.59 17.91 -8.16
C GLU A 16 9.38 17.55 -9.02
N TRP A 17 9.23 16.28 -9.41
CA TRP A 17 8.05 15.82 -10.14
C TRP A 17 6.80 15.88 -9.28
N VAL A 18 6.87 15.38 -8.04
CA VAL A 18 5.76 15.40 -7.08
C VAL A 18 5.28 16.83 -6.85
N LYS A 19 6.19 17.78 -6.62
CA LYS A 19 5.87 19.23 -6.46
C LYS A 19 5.21 19.87 -7.68
N ARG A 20 5.33 19.26 -8.86
CA ARG A 20 4.65 19.68 -10.10
C ARG A 20 3.30 19.00 -10.30
N GLY A 21 2.79 18.30 -9.28
CA GLY A 21 1.51 17.59 -9.33
C GLY A 21 1.58 16.19 -9.95
N VAL A 22 2.78 15.66 -10.24
CA VAL A 22 2.90 14.29 -10.78
C VAL A 22 2.47 13.27 -9.73
N GLY A 23 1.60 12.34 -10.14
CA GLY A 23 1.13 11.27 -9.27
C GLY A 23 2.20 10.20 -9.00
N ILE A 24 2.17 9.59 -7.83
CA ILE A 24 3.16 8.58 -7.42
C ILE A 24 2.51 7.45 -6.60
N GLY A 25 2.86 6.21 -6.93
CA GLY A 25 2.38 5.03 -6.21
C GLY A 25 3.54 4.16 -5.76
N CYS A 26 3.45 3.63 -4.56
CA CYS A 26 4.41 2.67 -4.00
C CYS A 26 3.69 1.40 -3.58
N MET A 27 4.27 0.26 -3.91
CA MET A 27 3.66 -1.06 -3.68
C MET A 27 4.64 -1.98 -2.97
N HIS A 28 4.12 -2.80 -2.07
CA HIS A 28 4.85 -3.80 -1.30
C HIS A 28 6.12 -3.21 -0.67
N TYR A 29 7.28 -3.84 -0.85
CA TYR A 29 8.58 -3.34 -0.39
C TYR A 29 8.92 -1.92 -0.87
N GLY A 30 8.27 -1.43 -1.93
CA GLY A 30 8.36 -0.03 -2.37
C GLY A 30 7.75 0.98 -1.41
N VAL A 31 6.98 0.57 -0.39
CA VAL A 31 6.52 1.47 0.69
C VAL A 31 7.51 1.58 1.85
N GLU A 32 8.58 0.77 1.89
CA GLU A 32 9.58 0.80 2.95
C GLU A 32 10.69 1.79 2.66
N VAL A 33 10.97 2.65 3.64
CA VAL A 33 12.17 3.50 3.62
C VAL A 33 12.75 3.65 5.01
N VAL A 34 14.07 3.87 5.07
CA VAL A 34 14.71 4.32 6.30
C VAL A 34 14.20 5.73 6.63
N PRO A 35 13.62 5.97 7.82
CA PRO A 35 12.95 7.23 8.13
C PRO A 35 13.82 8.47 7.90
N ASP A 36 15.07 8.43 8.35
CA ASP A 36 16.02 9.55 8.22
C ASP A 36 16.47 9.81 6.77
N GLN A 37 16.21 8.89 5.84
CA GLN A 37 16.58 9.06 4.43
C GLN A 37 15.47 9.68 3.59
N ALA A 38 14.20 9.30 3.81
CA ALA A 38 13.07 9.83 3.04
C ALA A 38 11.69 9.67 3.69
N GLY A 39 11.59 9.45 5.01
CA GLY A 39 10.30 9.19 5.66
C GLY A 39 9.31 10.34 5.51
N GLN A 40 9.80 11.59 5.58
CA GLN A 40 8.98 12.79 5.40
C GLN A 40 8.51 12.96 3.95
N GLU A 41 9.38 12.67 3.00
CA GLU A 41 9.06 12.63 1.58
C GLU A 41 7.98 11.59 1.30
N MET A 42 8.13 10.36 1.78
CA MET A 42 7.11 9.31 1.60
C MET A 42 5.76 9.69 2.23
N LYS A 43 5.76 10.26 3.44
CA LYS A 43 4.53 10.78 4.07
C LYS A 43 3.87 11.86 3.21
N ARG A 44 4.62 12.80 2.65
CA ARG A 44 4.10 13.82 1.72
C ARG A 44 3.63 13.25 0.38
N TRP A 45 4.34 12.26 -0.15
CA TRP A 45 4.14 11.75 -1.51
C TRP A 45 2.95 10.81 -1.59
N ILE A 46 2.90 9.84 -0.67
CA ILE A 46 1.95 8.73 -0.68
C ILE A 46 1.16 8.61 0.62
N GLY A 47 1.41 9.45 1.64
CA GLY A 47 0.65 9.47 2.90
C GLY A 47 1.26 8.68 4.06
N GLY A 48 2.23 7.81 3.79
CA GLY A 48 2.92 7.05 4.83
C GLY A 48 4.02 6.13 4.30
N HIS A 49 4.74 5.47 5.19
CA HIS A 49 5.75 4.48 4.82
C HIS A 49 5.85 3.37 5.87
N TYR A 50 6.31 2.20 5.42
CA TYR A 50 6.77 1.17 6.33
C TYR A 50 8.10 1.63 6.98
N GLU A 51 8.22 1.43 8.29
CA GLU A 51 9.42 1.70 9.06
C GLU A 51 9.87 0.42 9.77
N ASN A 52 11.08 -0.04 9.46
CA ASN A 52 11.67 -1.19 10.14
C ASN A 52 11.72 -0.95 11.66
N MET A 53 11.39 -1.98 12.45
CA MET A 53 11.25 -1.94 13.93
C MET A 53 10.04 -1.17 14.46
N PHE A 54 9.21 -0.60 13.58
CA PHE A 54 7.94 -0.01 13.95
C PHE A 54 6.75 -0.72 13.30
N SER A 55 6.80 -0.90 11.98
CA SER A 55 5.82 -1.63 11.19
C SER A 55 6.09 -3.14 11.22
N CYS A 56 5.12 -3.93 10.78
CA CYS A 56 5.27 -5.38 10.64
C CYS A 56 4.60 -5.91 9.36
N ASN A 57 5.05 -7.07 8.91
CA ASN A 57 4.69 -7.72 7.64
C ASN A 57 4.28 -9.20 7.80
N PRO A 58 3.27 -9.54 8.61
CA PRO A 58 2.84 -10.94 8.71
C PRO A 58 2.22 -11.44 7.40
N ILE A 59 2.20 -12.76 7.23
CA ILE A 59 1.34 -13.42 6.24
C ILE A 59 -0.01 -13.68 6.89
N TRP A 60 -1.08 -13.09 6.34
CA TRP A 60 -2.44 -13.26 6.84
C TRP A 60 -3.48 -13.00 5.76
N GLU A 61 -4.75 -13.27 6.08
CA GLU A 61 -5.86 -13.26 5.14
C GLU A 61 -6.96 -12.25 5.54
N PRO A 62 -6.73 -10.93 5.38
CA PRO A 62 -7.72 -9.91 5.71
C PRO A 62 -9.00 -10.07 4.88
N ASN A 63 -10.14 -9.88 5.52
CA ASN A 63 -11.44 -9.81 4.84
C ASN A 63 -11.83 -8.35 4.56
N PHE A 64 -11.67 -7.91 3.31
CA PHE A 64 -12.06 -6.57 2.85
C PHE A 64 -13.55 -6.54 2.54
N SER A 65 -14.37 -6.51 3.60
CA SER A 65 -15.83 -6.61 3.52
C SER A 65 -16.53 -5.29 3.21
N VAL A 66 -15.91 -4.16 3.55
CA VAL A 66 -16.43 -2.81 3.32
C VAL A 66 -15.37 -2.03 2.54
N LEU A 67 -15.80 -1.41 1.45
CA LEU A 67 -14.97 -0.56 0.60
C LEU A 67 -15.54 0.86 0.65
N PRO A 68 -14.71 1.90 0.83
CA PRO A 68 -15.19 3.28 0.84
C PRO A 68 -15.70 3.71 -0.53
N ASP A 69 -16.52 4.77 -0.56
CA ASP A 69 -16.83 5.48 -1.80
C ASP A 69 -15.62 6.32 -2.23
N HIS A 70 -14.80 5.75 -3.12
CA HIS A 70 -13.63 6.41 -3.69
C HIS A 70 -13.43 5.94 -5.14
N PRO A 71 -12.92 6.76 -6.07
CA PRO A 71 -12.71 6.33 -7.45
C PRO A 71 -11.89 5.04 -7.58
N VAL A 72 -10.89 4.86 -6.71
CA VAL A 72 -10.03 3.66 -6.70
C VAL A 72 -10.78 2.36 -6.38
N THR A 73 -11.87 2.42 -5.62
CA THR A 73 -12.66 1.26 -5.22
C THR A 73 -13.86 0.97 -6.14
N ARG A 74 -14.04 1.77 -7.21
CA ARG A 74 -15.11 1.55 -8.21
C ARG A 74 -15.06 0.15 -8.81
N GLY A 75 -16.20 -0.55 -8.75
CA GLY A 75 -16.39 -1.90 -9.26
C GLY A 75 -15.52 -2.99 -8.61
N VAL A 76 -14.82 -2.68 -7.52
CA VAL A 76 -14.16 -3.68 -6.67
C VAL A 76 -15.23 -4.27 -5.76
N GLN A 77 -15.34 -5.60 -5.75
CA GLN A 77 -16.23 -6.33 -4.86
C GLN A 77 -15.48 -6.76 -3.59
N PRO A 78 -16.18 -7.04 -2.48
CA PRO A 78 -15.57 -7.61 -1.30
C PRO A 78 -14.75 -8.88 -1.60
N PHE A 79 -13.57 -9.01 -0.99
CA PHE A 79 -12.69 -10.15 -1.20
C PHE A 79 -11.84 -10.45 0.04
N ARG A 80 -11.36 -11.70 0.10
CA ARG A 80 -10.38 -12.18 1.08
C ARG A 80 -9.22 -12.79 0.30
N ILE A 81 -7.98 -12.50 0.70
CA ILE A 81 -6.80 -13.02 0.02
C ILE A 81 -5.58 -13.07 0.95
N SER A 82 -4.83 -14.16 0.86
CA SER A 82 -3.62 -14.36 1.67
C SER A 82 -2.47 -13.64 0.99
N ASP A 83 -1.77 -12.78 1.73
CA ASP A 83 -0.60 -12.04 1.25
C ASP A 83 0.31 -11.69 2.45
N GLU A 84 1.50 -11.18 2.18
CA GLU A 84 2.33 -10.53 3.20
C GLU A 84 1.87 -9.06 3.32
N TRP A 85 0.83 -8.85 4.11
CA TRP A 85 0.18 -7.56 4.27
C TRP A 85 0.78 -6.78 5.43
N TYR A 86 1.32 -5.60 5.14
CA TYR A 86 2.01 -4.79 6.14
C TYR A 86 1.02 -3.92 6.90
N PHE A 87 1.26 -3.74 8.19
CA PHE A 87 0.47 -2.81 9.01
C PHE A 87 1.31 -2.14 10.09
N ASN A 88 0.67 -1.29 10.90
CA ASN A 88 1.32 -0.35 11.79
C ASN A 88 2.27 0.59 11.01
N ILE A 89 1.75 1.13 9.90
CA ILE A 89 2.45 2.04 8.97
C ILE A 89 2.62 3.42 9.60
N ARG A 90 3.73 4.10 9.29
CA ARG A 90 3.95 5.50 9.66
C ARG A 90 3.19 6.43 8.74
N PHE A 91 1.99 6.83 9.12
CA PHE A 91 1.24 7.82 8.37
C PHE A 91 1.63 9.27 8.70
N ILE A 92 1.22 10.19 7.83
CA ILE A 92 1.29 11.64 8.07
C ILE A 92 0.60 12.00 9.39
N ALA A 93 1.18 12.92 10.17
CA ALA A 93 0.71 13.32 11.51
C ALA A 93 0.34 12.17 12.46
N ASP A 94 1.02 11.02 12.32
CA ASP A 94 0.82 9.81 13.13
C ASP A 94 -0.65 9.34 13.18
N LEU A 95 -1.37 9.55 12.07
CA LEU A 95 -2.69 8.95 11.88
C LEU A 95 -2.62 7.44 12.10
N SER A 96 -3.67 6.87 12.68
CA SER A 96 -3.84 5.43 12.82
C SER A 96 -4.12 4.72 11.49
N GLY A 97 -4.55 5.48 10.47
CA GLY A 97 -4.80 4.96 9.12
C GLY A 97 -6.10 4.18 8.96
N ASN A 98 -6.98 4.16 9.96
CA ASN A 98 -8.26 3.43 9.90
C ASN A 98 -9.44 4.26 9.39
N GLU A 99 -9.33 5.59 9.40
CA GLU A 99 -10.40 6.51 8.99
C GLU A 99 -9.86 7.58 8.02
N PRO A 100 -10.70 8.16 7.16
CA PRO A 100 -10.33 9.33 6.37
C PRO A 100 -9.93 10.51 7.25
N ALA A 101 -8.97 11.31 6.78
CA ALA A 101 -8.51 12.51 7.48
C ALA A 101 -8.02 13.57 6.49
N GLU A 102 -7.88 14.80 6.96
CA GLU A 102 -7.19 15.87 6.23
C GLU A 102 -6.16 16.52 7.16
N VAL A 103 -4.90 16.55 6.71
CA VAL A 103 -3.76 17.08 7.47
C VAL A 103 -2.98 18.02 6.55
N ASP A 104 -2.85 19.29 6.93
CA ASP A 104 -2.15 20.31 6.15
C ASP A 104 -2.58 20.36 4.66
N GLY A 105 -3.88 20.16 4.42
CA GLY A 105 -4.50 20.11 3.09
C GLY A 105 -4.24 18.82 2.30
N VAL A 106 -3.51 17.86 2.87
CA VAL A 106 -3.41 16.49 2.32
C VAL A 106 -4.61 15.70 2.80
N LYS A 107 -5.47 15.28 1.87
CA LYS A 107 -6.58 14.37 2.17
C LYS A 107 -6.08 12.95 2.14
N PHE A 108 -6.37 12.18 3.18
CA PHE A 108 -6.00 10.78 3.35
C PHE A 108 -7.24 9.90 3.29
N PHE A 109 -7.17 8.84 2.49
CA PHE A 109 -8.25 7.89 2.28
C PHE A 109 -7.74 6.47 2.50
N PRO A 110 -8.10 5.80 3.59
CA PRO A 110 -7.83 4.37 3.72
C PRO A 110 -8.81 3.59 2.81
N LEU A 111 -8.27 2.68 1.98
CA LEU A 111 -9.02 2.03 0.90
C LEU A 111 -9.28 0.55 1.16
N LEU A 112 -8.26 -0.18 1.61
CA LEU A 112 -8.36 -1.58 2.01
C LEU A 112 -8.05 -1.66 3.50
N VAL A 113 -9.09 -1.83 4.31
CA VAL A 113 -8.99 -1.80 5.78
C VAL A 113 -9.54 -3.10 6.37
N ALA A 114 -8.83 -3.67 7.31
CA ALA A 114 -9.27 -4.85 8.07
C ALA A 114 -8.65 -4.87 9.47
N VAL A 115 -9.27 -5.59 10.38
CA VAL A 115 -8.76 -5.79 11.75
C VAL A 115 -7.92 -7.06 11.77
N ALA A 116 -6.64 -6.92 12.09
CA ALA A 116 -5.75 -8.06 12.37
C ALA A 116 -6.08 -8.63 13.76
N SER A 117 -6.20 -9.96 13.85
CA SER A 117 -6.34 -10.65 15.15
C SER A 117 -5.05 -10.54 15.96
N ASP A 118 -5.13 -10.83 17.26
CA ASP A 118 -3.94 -10.86 18.13
C ASP A 118 -2.93 -11.89 17.65
N ASP A 119 -3.37 -13.07 17.18
CA ASP A 119 -2.49 -14.09 16.59
C ASP A 119 -1.70 -13.59 15.37
N VAL A 120 -2.30 -12.71 14.56
CA VAL A 120 -1.61 -12.08 13.42
C VAL A 120 -0.59 -11.05 13.90
N ARG A 121 -0.93 -10.29 14.95
CA ARG A 121 -0.06 -9.27 15.57
C ARG A 121 1.13 -9.89 16.31
N ASP A 122 0.95 -11.06 16.91
CA ASP A 122 1.96 -11.85 17.65
C ASP A 122 2.55 -13.00 16.82
N GLY A 123 2.28 -13.03 15.51
CA GLY A 123 2.63 -14.16 14.65
C GLY A 123 4.14 -14.40 14.49
N PRO A 124 4.59 -15.65 14.28
CA PRO A 124 6.02 -16.02 14.19
C PRO A 124 6.75 -15.47 12.96
N TYR A 125 6.01 -14.91 11.99
CA TYR A 125 6.49 -14.33 10.73
C TYR A 125 6.45 -12.80 10.70
N VAL A 126 6.14 -12.14 11.82
CA VAL A 126 6.31 -10.69 11.94
C VAL A 126 7.81 -10.40 11.87
N TYR A 127 8.25 -9.66 10.85
CA TYR A 127 9.58 -9.05 10.84
C TYR A 127 9.44 -7.53 11.08
N PRO A 128 10.27 -6.96 11.94
CA PRO A 128 11.24 -7.64 12.79
C PRO A 128 10.56 -8.48 13.90
N LYS A 129 11.28 -9.49 14.44
CA LYS A 129 10.67 -10.57 15.22
C LYS A 129 10.05 -10.03 16.52
N GLY A 130 8.72 -10.05 16.58
CA GLY A 130 7.93 -9.57 17.69
C GLY A 130 7.84 -10.53 18.89
N PRO A 131 6.97 -10.19 19.87
CA PRO A 131 6.09 -9.03 19.81
C PRO A 131 6.78 -7.70 20.17
N TYR A 132 6.41 -6.63 19.46
CA TYR A 132 6.69 -5.27 19.89
C TYR A 132 5.52 -4.74 20.69
N ALA A 133 5.78 -4.24 21.90
CA ALA A 133 4.73 -3.76 22.80
C ALA A 133 3.80 -2.71 22.16
N HIS A 134 4.30 -1.86 21.25
CA HIS A 134 3.48 -0.88 20.56
C HIS A 134 2.58 -1.47 19.47
N ILE A 135 2.91 -2.63 18.90
CA ILE A 135 2.06 -3.34 17.93
C ILE A 135 0.95 -4.08 18.68
N GLU A 136 1.28 -4.74 19.78
CA GLU A 136 0.32 -5.42 20.66
C GLU A 136 -0.66 -4.44 21.30
N ALA A 137 -0.17 -3.26 21.72
CA ALA A 137 -1.01 -2.21 22.28
C ALA A 137 -2.11 -1.72 21.32
N ASN A 138 -1.99 -2.02 20.02
CA ASN A 138 -2.99 -1.72 19.00
C ASN A 138 -3.94 -2.90 18.70
N SER A 139 -4.06 -3.87 19.61
CA SER A 139 -5.06 -4.96 19.51
C SER A 139 -6.46 -4.42 19.17
N GLY A 140 -7.13 -5.09 18.24
CA GLY A 140 -8.46 -4.71 17.75
C GLY A 140 -8.50 -3.49 16.82
N ARG A 141 -7.39 -2.77 16.62
CA ARG A 141 -7.34 -1.65 15.68
C ARG A 141 -7.46 -2.16 14.23
N ALA A 142 -8.24 -1.45 13.43
CA ALA A 142 -8.27 -1.66 11.99
C ALA A 142 -7.01 -1.06 11.35
N GLU A 143 -6.43 -1.73 10.36
CA GLU A 143 -5.20 -1.31 9.70
C GLU A 143 -5.48 -1.08 8.21
N ALA A 144 -4.90 -0.01 7.63
CA ALA A 144 -4.93 0.20 6.20
C ALA A 144 -3.81 -0.57 5.50
N MET A 145 -4.19 -1.50 4.63
CA MET A 145 -3.30 -2.24 3.72
C MET A 145 -3.14 -1.53 2.38
N MET A 146 -4.06 -0.63 2.05
CA MET A 146 -4.00 0.29 0.92
C MET A 146 -4.60 1.62 1.32
N TRP A 147 -3.99 2.70 0.87
CA TRP A 147 -4.48 4.06 1.11
C TRP A 147 -4.13 4.97 -0.06
N ALA A 148 -4.86 6.08 -0.17
CA ALA A 148 -4.62 7.13 -1.15
C ALA A 148 -4.50 8.50 -0.48
N VAL A 149 -3.79 9.41 -1.14
CA VAL A 149 -3.70 10.82 -0.75
C VAL A 149 -3.95 11.76 -1.93
N GLU A 150 -4.72 12.81 -1.69
CA GLU A 150 -4.78 13.98 -2.57
C GLU A 150 -3.99 15.11 -1.93
N ARG A 151 -3.05 15.71 -2.68
CA ARG A 151 -2.16 16.75 -2.18
C ARG A 151 -2.67 18.14 -2.60
N PRO A 152 -2.30 19.21 -1.86
CA PRO A 152 -2.67 20.59 -2.21
C PRO A 152 -2.21 21.05 -3.61
N ASP A 153 -1.16 20.43 -4.14
CA ASP A 153 -0.63 20.69 -5.49
C ASP A 153 -1.47 20.04 -6.62
N GLY A 154 -2.58 19.39 -6.28
CA GLY A 154 -3.44 18.63 -7.20
C GLY A 154 -2.89 17.25 -7.56
N GLY A 155 -1.68 16.93 -7.11
CA GLY A 155 -1.08 15.62 -7.28
C GLY A 155 -1.69 14.57 -6.35
N ARG A 156 -1.56 13.32 -6.76
CA ARG A 156 -2.17 12.16 -6.10
C ARG A 156 -1.11 11.14 -5.71
N GLY A 157 -1.32 10.42 -4.63
CA GLY A 157 -0.43 9.31 -4.28
C GLY A 157 -1.15 8.14 -3.65
N PHE A 158 -0.54 6.95 -3.71
CA PHE A 158 -1.06 5.79 -2.99
C PHE A 158 0.05 4.90 -2.45
N GLY A 159 -0.27 4.21 -1.35
CA GLY A 159 0.52 3.10 -0.84
C GLY A 159 -0.32 1.82 -0.85
N PHE A 160 0.30 0.70 -1.18
CA PHE A 160 -0.31 -0.63 -1.19
C PHE A 160 0.68 -1.63 -0.64
N THR A 161 0.31 -2.41 0.36
CA THR A 161 1.26 -3.26 1.09
C THR A 161 1.33 -4.70 0.57
N GLY A 162 0.30 -5.16 -0.13
CA GLY A 162 0.27 -6.51 -0.72
C GLY A 162 1.12 -6.62 -1.99
N GLY A 163 1.02 -7.78 -2.64
CA GLY A 163 1.76 -8.09 -3.86
C GLY A 163 2.96 -9.01 -3.65
N HIS A 164 3.03 -9.71 -2.50
CA HIS A 164 4.08 -10.69 -2.23
C HIS A 164 3.90 -11.96 -3.07
N PHE A 165 2.67 -12.49 -3.09
CA PHE A 165 2.36 -13.68 -3.88
C PHE A 165 1.91 -13.30 -5.28
N HIS A 166 2.71 -13.64 -6.29
CA HIS A 166 2.40 -13.38 -7.70
C HIS A 166 1.01 -13.90 -8.09
N ASP A 167 0.63 -15.08 -7.62
CA ASP A 167 -0.67 -15.71 -7.95
C ASP A 167 -1.88 -14.84 -7.56
N ASN A 168 -1.74 -13.92 -6.60
CA ASN A 168 -2.80 -12.99 -6.21
C ASN A 168 -3.23 -12.06 -7.34
N TRP A 169 -2.37 -11.82 -8.35
CA TRP A 169 -2.76 -11.07 -9.55
C TRP A 169 -3.82 -11.80 -10.38
N SER A 170 -4.09 -13.10 -10.15
CA SER A 170 -5.22 -13.81 -10.75
C SER A 170 -6.57 -13.41 -10.15
N ASN A 171 -6.59 -12.85 -8.94
CA ASN A 171 -7.83 -12.37 -8.32
C ASN A 171 -8.25 -11.03 -8.92
N ASP A 172 -9.45 -10.99 -9.53
CA ASP A 172 -9.94 -9.81 -10.25
C ASP A 172 -10.07 -8.57 -9.37
N ASN A 173 -10.50 -8.70 -8.11
CA ASN A 173 -10.68 -7.56 -7.21
C ASN A 173 -9.33 -7.00 -6.72
N PHE A 174 -8.40 -7.89 -6.39
CA PHE A 174 -7.03 -7.53 -6.01
C PHE A 174 -6.30 -6.81 -7.16
N ARG A 175 -6.44 -7.32 -8.39
CA ARG A 175 -5.88 -6.69 -9.59
C ARG A 175 -6.57 -5.37 -9.91
N LYS A 176 -7.90 -5.33 -9.87
CA LYS A 176 -8.70 -4.13 -10.22
C LYS A 176 -8.40 -2.95 -9.32
N VAL A 177 -8.30 -3.12 -8.00
CA VAL A 177 -8.06 -1.99 -7.08
C VAL A 177 -6.71 -1.32 -7.36
N VAL A 178 -5.68 -2.09 -7.72
CA VAL A 178 -4.36 -1.57 -8.09
C VAL A 178 -4.41 -0.87 -9.46
N LEU A 179 -5.05 -1.48 -10.48
CA LEU A 179 -5.23 -0.86 -11.79
C LEU A 179 -6.00 0.47 -11.71
N ASN A 180 -7.06 0.49 -10.92
CA ASN A 180 -7.82 1.69 -10.62
C ASN A 180 -6.91 2.76 -9.97
N ALA A 181 -6.06 2.39 -9.01
CA ALA A 181 -5.11 3.33 -8.40
C ALA A 181 -4.09 3.90 -9.40
N MET A 182 -3.60 3.07 -10.34
CA MET A 182 -2.71 3.53 -11.41
C MET A 182 -3.40 4.55 -12.34
N LEU A 183 -4.65 4.31 -12.72
CA LEU A 183 -5.43 5.30 -13.47
C LEU A 183 -5.67 6.56 -12.64
N TRP A 184 -6.01 6.40 -11.36
CA TRP A 184 -6.28 7.52 -10.47
C TRP A 184 -5.10 8.49 -10.36
N ILE A 185 -3.89 7.97 -10.13
CA ILE A 185 -2.69 8.82 -10.00
C ILE A 185 -2.22 9.40 -11.33
N SER A 186 -2.61 8.81 -12.46
CA SER A 186 -2.34 9.40 -13.78
C SER A 186 -3.33 10.51 -14.16
N GLY A 187 -4.31 10.81 -13.31
CA GLY A 187 -5.36 11.79 -13.59
C GLY A 187 -6.44 11.27 -14.54
N THR A 188 -6.42 9.97 -14.86
CA THR A 188 -7.39 9.33 -15.75
C THR A 188 -8.68 9.03 -14.97
N GLU A 189 -9.83 9.29 -15.60
CA GLU A 189 -11.12 8.93 -15.03
C GLU A 189 -11.26 7.41 -14.95
N ILE A 190 -11.72 6.90 -13.80
CA ILE A 190 -11.97 5.48 -13.59
C ILE A 190 -13.41 5.18 -13.97
N PRO A 191 -13.67 4.19 -14.84
CA PRO A 191 -15.04 3.78 -15.19
C PRO A 191 -15.88 3.46 -13.95
N ALA A 192 -17.20 3.60 -14.07
CA ALA A 192 -18.12 3.32 -12.95
C ALA A 192 -17.95 1.91 -12.37
N ASP A 193 -17.69 0.93 -13.23
CA ASP A 193 -17.46 -0.49 -12.88
C ASP A 193 -15.97 -0.83 -12.67
N GLY A 194 -15.12 0.19 -12.55
CA GLY A 194 -13.67 0.08 -12.48
C GLY A 194 -13.03 -0.32 -13.82
N VAL A 195 -11.71 -0.50 -13.80
CA VAL A 195 -10.97 -0.99 -14.97
C VAL A 195 -11.41 -2.42 -15.29
N GLU A 196 -11.76 -2.64 -16.56
CA GLU A 196 -11.95 -3.98 -17.10
C GLU A 196 -10.59 -4.65 -17.29
N SER A 197 -10.42 -5.84 -16.73
CA SER A 197 -9.20 -6.62 -16.85
C SER A 197 -9.51 -8.10 -16.75
N THR A 198 -9.16 -8.84 -17.79
CA THR A 198 -9.32 -10.30 -17.87
C THR A 198 -7.96 -10.96 -17.99
N LEU A 199 -7.82 -12.14 -17.38
CA LEU A 199 -6.66 -13.01 -17.56
C LEU A 199 -7.12 -14.37 -18.05
N GLU A 200 -6.51 -14.83 -19.13
CA GLU A 200 -6.68 -16.20 -19.60
C GLU A 200 -5.93 -17.18 -18.68
N PRO A 201 -6.38 -18.45 -18.57
CA PRO A 201 -5.66 -19.46 -17.80
C PRO A 201 -4.18 -19.56 -18.23
N GLY A 202 -3.28 -19.47 -17.25
CA GLY A 202 -1.82 -19.52 -17.47
C GLY A 202 -1.18 -18.24 -18.01
N GLN A 203 -1.96 -17.20 -18.32
CA GLN A 203 -1.42 -15.91 -18.78
C GLN A 203 -0.49 -15.26 -17.74
N ILE A 204 -0.79 -15.48 -16.46
CA ILE A 204 -0.01 -14.98 -15.33
C ILE A 204 1.41 -15.60 -15.26
N ASP A 205 1.62 -16.77 -15.88
CA ASP A 205 2.89 -17.50 -15.82
C ASP A 205 3.84 -17.19 -16.99
N LEU A 206 3.35 -16.50 -18.03
CA LEU A 206 4.07 -16.32 -19.31
C LEU A 206 5.43 -15.62 -19.19
N ASN A 207 5.62 -14.79 -18.17
CA ASN A 207 6.81 -13.95 -18.00
C ASN A 207 7.52 -14.19 -16.67
N LEU A 208 7.33 -15.36 -16.06
CA LEU A 208 8.01 -15.70 -14.81
C LEU A 208 9.50 -15.98 -15.06
N ASP A 209 10.34 -15.37 -14.22
CA ASP A 209 11.76 -15.68 -14.21
C ASP A 209 11.98 -17.15 -13.79
N PRO A 210 12.91 -17.89 -14.43
CA PRO A 210 13.23 -19.25 -14.03
C PRO A 210 13.68 -19.30 -12.56
N LYS A 211 12.92 -19.99 -11.71
CA LYS A 211 13.29 -20.17 -10.31
C LYS A 211 14.36 -21.27 -10.20
N PRO A 212 15.57 -20.98 -9.70
CA PRO A 212 16.57 -22.02 -9.46
C PRO A 212 16.03 -23.02 -8.44
N LYS A 213 16.40 -24.31 -8.59
CA LYS A 213 16.06 -25.33 -7.59
C LYS A 213 16.57 -24.87 -6.23
N ARG A 214 15.71 -24.92 -5.19
CA ARG A 214 16.13 -24.69 -3.80
C ARG A 214 17.27 -25.66 -3.48
N ARG A 215 18.39 -25.10 -3.00
CA ARG A 215 19.51 -25.88 -2.45
C ARG A 215 19.17 -26.38 -1.07
#